data_AF-A0AAN8Y0V4-F1
#
_entry.id   AF-A0AAN8Y0V4-F1
#
_cell.length_a   1.000
_cell.length_b   1.000
_cell.length_c   1.000
_cell.angle_alpha   90.00
_cell.angle_beta   90.00
_cell.angle_gamma   90.00
#
_symmetry.space_group_name_H-M   'P 1'
#
loop_
_entity.id
_entity.type
_entity.pdbx_description
1 polymer ?
#
loop_
_entity_poly.entity_id
_entity_poly.type
_entity_poly.pdbx_seq_one_letter_code
_entity_poly.pdbx_strand_id
1 'polypeptide(L)' 'MAFQKENVEVEIISTKFIKPSLPTLNHLQNYKLCFFDQVIDEKHLPLVLFYPPTNNINFSAHEEQLEQSLSRF' A
#
# COMPACT_ATOMS: atom_id res chain seq x y z
N MET A 1 2.30 18.74 -33.52
CA MET A 1 2.07 17.35 -33.07
C MET A 1 1.24 17.41 -31.81
N ALA A 2 -0.03 17.02 -31.88
CA ALA A 2 -0.89 16.95 -30.71
C ALA A 2 -0.61 15.63 -29.99
N PHE A 3 -0.28 15.67 -28.70
CA PHE A 3 -0.23 14.48 -27.87
C PHE A 3 -1.68 14.04 -27.64
N GLN A 4 -2.05 12.92 -28.25
CA GLN A 4 -3.34 12.29 -28.02
C GLN A 4 -3.34 11.77 -26.58
N LYS A 5 -4.20 12.32 -25.73
CA LYS A 5 -4.39 11.85 -24.36
C LYS A 5 -5.12 10.52 -24.42
N GLU A 6 -4.38 9.42 -24.36
CA GLU A 6 -4.98 8.12 -24.06
C GLU A 6 -5.49 8.16 -22.61
N ASN A 7 -6.80 7.95 -22.44
CA ASN A 7 -7.38 7.77 -21.12
C ASN A 7 -7.19 6.30 -20.72
N VAL A 8 -6.25 6.04 -19.82
CA VAL A 8 -6.15 4.74 -19.16
C VAL A 8 -7.29 4.65 -18.14
N GLU A 9 -8.20 3.70 -18.34
CA GLU A 9 -9.26 3.40 -17.39
C GLU A 9 -8.72 2.42 -16.34
N VAL A 10 -8.89 2.77 -15.06
CA VAL A 10 -8.44 1.96 -13.93
C VAL A 10 -9.62 1.70 -13.03
N GLU A 11 -9.83 0.44 -12.65
CA GLU A 11 -10.88 0.01 -11.74
C GLU A 11 -10.28 -0.60 -10.46
N ILE A 12 -10.91 -0.32 -9.31
CA ILE A 12 -10.56 -0.95 -8.04
C ILE A 12 -11.26 -2.30 -7.96
N ILE A 13 -10.52 -3.38 -8.12
CA ILE A 13 -11.06 -4.75 -8.07
C ILE A 13 -11.24 -5.30 -6.64
N SER A 14 -10.47 -4.79 -5.66
CA SER A 14 -10.53 -5.24 -4.27
C SER A 14 -10.02 -4.17 -3.30
N THR A 15 -10.51 -4.20 -2.06
CA THR A 15 -10.01 -3.39 -0.93
C THR A 15 -10.07 -4.24 0.33
N LYS A 16 -8.93 -4.37 1.01
CA LYS A 16 -8.77 -5.29 2.14
C LYS A 16 -8.02 -4.62 3.30
N PHE A 17 -8.36 -4.98 4.52
CA PHE A 17 -7.59 -4.63 5.72
C PHE A 17 -6.63 -5.77 6.05
N ILE A 18 -5.33 -5.55 5.86
CA ILE A 18 -4.29 -6.54 6.16
C ILE A 18 -3.85 -6.38 7.62
N LYS A 19 -4.07 -7.42 8.42
CA LYS A 19 -3.61 -7.47 9.83
C LYS A 19 -2.18 -7.99 9.91
N PRO A 20 -1.41 -7.64 10.95
CA PRO A 20 -0.16 -8.31 11.22
C PRO A 20 -0.39 -9.81 11.45
N SER A 21 0.60 -10.64 11.09
CA SER A 21 0.54 -12.10 11.21
C SER A 21 0.39 -12.57 12.66
N LEU A 22 0.91 -11.77 13.61
CA LEU A 22 0.73 -11.95 15.04
C LEU A 22 -0.01 -10.74 15.64
N PRO A 23 -0.99 -10.95 16.54
CA PRO A 23 -1.64 -9.84 17.22
C PRO A 23 -0.65 -8.98 18.01
N THR A 24 -0.74 -7.66 17.85
CA THR A 24 0.08 -6.70 18.60
C THR A 24 -0.24 -6.78 20.09
N LEU A 25 0.77 -7.03 20.92
CA LEU A 25 0.63 -7.06 22.38
C LEU A 25 0.03 -5.74 22.90
N ASN A 26 -0.88 -5.81 23.88
CA ASN A 26 -1.65 -4.67 24.39
C ASN A 26 -0.80 -3.43 24.73
N HIS A 27 0.41 -3.62 25.26
CA HIS A 27 1.29 -2.53 25.65
C HIS A 27 2.15 -1.96 24.49
N LEU A 28 2.11 -2.57 23.31
CA LEU A 28 2.85 -2.17 22.10
C LEU A 28 1.95 -1.66 20.97
N GLN A 29 0.65 -1.49 21.22
CA GLN A 29 -0.32 -1.11 20.19
C GLN A 29 -0.24 0.35 19.76
N ASN A 30 0.32 1.23 20.58
CA ASN A 30 0.21 2.68 20.39
C ASN A 30 1.60 3.33 20.30
N TYR A 31 1.80 4.15 19.27
CA TYR A 31 2.95 5.05 19.16
C TYR A 31 2.66 6.38 19.88
N LYS A 32 3.64 6.91 20.61
CA LYS A 32 3.53 8.21 21.31
C LYS A 32 3.98 9.32 20.37
N LEU A 33 3.05 10.17 19.96
CA LEU A 33 3.34 11.31 19.08
C LEU A 33 4.30 12.29 19.75
N CYS A 34 5.38 12.62 19.03
CA CYS A 34 6.33 13.64 19.46
C CYS A 34 5.85 15.05 19.05
N PHE A 35 6.62 16.08 19.42
CA PHE A 35 6.30 17.46 19.07
C PHE A 35 6.18 17.66 17.55
N PHE A 36 7.10 17.10 16.76
CA PHE A 36 7.08 17.26 15.30
C PHE A 36 5.84 16.63 14.67
N ASP A 37 5.42 15.46 15.15
CA ASP A 37 4.23 14.76 14.64
C ASP A 37 2.94 15.56 14.84
N GLN A 38 2.88 16.41 15.88
CA GLN A 38 1.71 17.24 16.19
C GLN A 38 1.68 18.56 15.40
N VAL A 39 2.83 19.02 14.89
CA VAL A 39 2.95 20.28 14.15
C VAL A 39 2.74 20.08 12.65
N ILE A 40 2.96 18.85 12.16
CA ILE A 40 2.76 18.49 10.76
C ILE A 40 1.25 18.38 10.47
N ASP A 41 0.89 18.74 9.23
CA ASP A 41 -0.48 18.61 8.72
C ASP A 41 -0.91 17.13 8.68
N GLU A 42 -2.16 16.84 9.05
CA GLU A 42 -2.72 15.49 9.08
C GLU A 42 -3.07 15.02 7.67
N LYS A 43 -2.04 14.81 6.84
CA LYS A 43 -2.17 14.46 5.43
C LYS A 43 -1.35 13.22 5.08
N HIS A 44 -1.96 12.38 4.25
CA HIS A 44 -1.28 11.24 3.65
C HIS A 44 -0.35 11.71 2.53
N LEU A 45 0.89 11.24 2.54
CA LEU A 45 1.83 11.49 1.45
C LEU A 45 1.55 10.50 0.30
N PRO A 46 1.13 10.97 -0.89
CA PRO A 46 0.90 10.08 -2.02
C PRO A 46 2.25 9.56 -2.55
N LEU A 47 2.37 8.24 -2.71
CA LEU A 47 3.54 7.58 -3.29
C LEU A 47 3.09 6.54 -4.32
N VAL A 48 3.69 6.57 -5.51
CA VAL A 48 3.41 5.63 -6.61
C VAL A 48 4.74 5.04 -7.10
N LEU A 49 4.80 3.71 -7.20
CA LEU A 49 5.98 2.97 -7.68
C LEU A 49 5.61 2.22 -8.96
N PHE A 50 6.41 2.38 -10.01
CA PHE A 50 6.24 1.71 -11.30
C PHE A 50 7.27 0.60 -11.46
N TYR A 51 6.80 -0.62 -11.74
CA TYR A 51 7.64 -1.78 -12.02
C TYR A 51 7.48 -2.20 -13.48
N PRO A 52 8.57 -2.58 -14.18
CA PRO A 52 8.46 -3.06 -15.55
C PRO A 52 7.65 -4.38 -15.60
N PRO A 53 6.98 -4.66 -16.73
CA PRO A 53 6.24 -5.90 -16.88
C PRO A 53 7.19 -7.09 -16.79
N THR A 54 6.82 -8.10 -16.00
CA THR A 54 7.48 -9.41 -16.03
C THR A 54 6.62 -10.38 -16.82
N ASN A 55 7.25 -11.24 -17.62
CA ASN A 55 6.56 -12.01 -18.66
C ASN A 55 5.62 -13.12 -18.12
N ASN A 56 5.44 -13.25 -16.81
CA ASN A 56 4.77 -14.41 -16.19
C ASN A 56 4.09 -14.06 -14.85
N ILE A 57 3.33 -12.96 -14.78
CA ILE A 57 2.62 -12.57 -13.56
C ILE A 57 1.28 -13.31 -13.50
N ASN A 58 1.20 -14.34 -12.66
CA ASN A 58 -0.09 -14.78 -12.15
C ASN A 58 -0.57 -13.74 -11.12
N PHE A 59 -1.56 -12.92 -11.51
CA PHE A 59 -2.02 -11.78 -10.71
C PHE A 59 -2.48 -12.21 -9.30
N SER A 60 -3.22 -13.33 -9.19
CA SER A 60 -3.70 -13.80 -7.89
C SER A 60 -2.56 -14.25 -6.98
N ALA A 61 -1.57 -14.95 -7.52
CA ALA A 61 -0.40 -15.38 -6.75
C ALA A 61 0.47 -14.19 -6.31
N HIS A 62 0.58 -13.17 -7.17
CA HIS A 62 1.33 -11.95 -6.84
C HIS A 62 0.61 -11.10 -5.78
N GLU A 63 -0.71 -10.98 -5.87
CA GLU A 63 -1.54 -10.33 -4.84
C GLU A 63 -1.38 -11.04 -3.50
N GLU A 64 -1.53 -12.37 -3.47
CA GLU A 64 -1.36 -13.17 -2.25
C GLU A 64 0.04 -12.99 -1.64
N GLN A 65 1.09 -13.03 -2.46
CA GLN A 65 2.46 -12.83 -2.00
C GLN A 65 2.67 -11.43 -1.38
N LEU A 66 2.12 -10.38 -2.00
CA LEU A 66 2.22 -9.02 -1.46
C LEU A 66 1.47 -8.91 -0.12
N GLU A 67 0.25 -9.43 -0.04
CA GLU A 67 -0.54 -9.44 1.20
C GLU A 67 0.18 -10.18 2.34
N GLN A 68 0.71 -11.37 2.06
CA GLN A 68 1.49 -12.14 3.04
C GLN A 68 2.74 -11.38 3.49
N SER A 69 3.44 -10.74 2.55
CA SER A 69 4.65 -9.97 2.86
C SER A 69 4.37 -8.73 3.72
N LEU A 70 3.25 -8.05 3.50
CA LEU A 70 2.80 -6.91 4.31
C LEU A 70 2.33 -7.32 5.71
N SER A 71 1.69 -8.49 5.81
CA SER A 71 1.26 -9.05 7.09
C SER A 71 2.42 -9.54 7.95
N ARG A 72 3.52 -9.97 7.32
CA ARG A 72 4.64 -10.62 8.00
C ARG A 72 5.39 -9.65 8.93
N PHE A 73 5.37 -9.99 10.22
CA PHE A 73 6.35 -9.53 11.22
C PHE A 73 7.60 -10.43 11.24
#